data_AF-A0A967EN13-F1
#
_entry.id   AF-A0A967EN13-F1
#
_cell.length_a   1.000
_cell.length_b   1.000
_cell.length_c   1.000
_cell.angle_alpha   90.00
_cell.angle_beta   90.00
_cell.angle_gamma   90.00
#
_symmetry.space_group_name_H-M   'P 1'
#
loop_
_entity.id
_entity.type
_entity.pdbx_description
1 polymer ?
#
loop_
_entity_poly.entity_id
_entity_poly.type
_entity_poly.pdbx_seq_one_letter_code
_entity_poly.pdbx_strand_id
1 'polypeptide(L)'
;MNTAGIYVHIPFCKSKCIYCDFYSVAGQDNRFENFINALIHEIETYQVNTAKWVFDTIFIGGGTPSLLNAYQMDKIISALNKKIDLGKIKEFTIEVNPGEAPNEKLKDFYSIGINRLSIGVQSFKSELLQFLSRIHSAKDVLKTFQSAHDAGFENINCDLIYNIPGQSLEDWQDDLDTLVNLNPEHISAYSLTVEKNTRLFELVKNNSVAMPIDNLHEHFNTLTLSTLIKNNYIQYEISNYSKPDRECLHNLHYWENNYYLGFGPSAHSYDGKKRWNNFSNLDKYISLLENGKSPIENYDDITEIQKFNELTR
;
A
#
# COMPACT_ATOMS: atom_id res chain seq x y z
N MET A 1 -27.11 0.64 -3.23
CA MET A 1 -26.22 0.39 -2.08
C MET A 1 -24.94 1.16 -2.35
N ASN A 2 -24.25 1.63 -1.32
CA ASN A 2 -23.05 2.45 -1.48
C ASN A 2 -21.82 1.54 -1.58
N THR A 3 -20.96 1.74 -2.57
CA THR A 3 -19.73 0.95 -2.73
C THR A 3 -18.74 1.30 -1.62
N ALA A 4 -18.01 0.31 -1.13
CA ALA A 4 -17.04 0.50 -0.07
C ALA A 4 -15.81 -0.41 -0.17
N GLY A 5 -14.70 0.04 0.42
CA GLY A 5 -13.46 -0.72 0.55
C GLY A 5 -13.15 -1.10 1.99
N ILE A 6 -12.33 -2.15 2.16
CA ILE A 6 -11.74 -2.53 3.45
C ILE A 6 -10.22 -2.35 3.34
N TYR A 7 -9.65 -1.59 4.25
CA TYR A 7 -8.20 -1.46 4.42
C TYR A 7 -7.77 -2.13 5.73
N VAL A 8 -6.71 -2.92 5.69
CA VAL A 8 -6.11 -3.50 6.89
C VAL A 8 -4.63 -3.11 6.91
N HIS A 9 -4.24 -2.41 7.97
CA HIS A 9 -2.87 -1.94 8.16
C HIS A 9 -2.06 -2.95 8.97
N ILE A 10 -1.03 -3.53 8.34
CA ILE A 10 -0.06 -4.43 8.99
C ILE A 10 1.23 -3.64 9.24
N PRO A 11 1.55 -3.25 10.49
CA PRO A 11 2.57 -2.24 10.78
C PRO A 11 4.00 -2.78 10.80
N PHE A 12 4.27 -4.01 10.33
CA PHE A 12 5.57 -4.66 10.54
C PHE A 12 6.45 -4.56 9.30
N CYS A 13 7.73 -4.24 9.49
CA CYS A 13 8.76 -4.31 8.46
C CYS A 13 9.97 -5.10 8.98
N LYS A 14 10.79 -5.66 8.09
CA LYS A 14 12.14 -6.12 8.50
C LYS A 14 13.07 -4.95 8.79
N SER A 15 13.02 -3.93 7.95
CA SER A 15 13.77 -2.68 8.08
C SER A 15 12.92 -1.50 7.61
N LYS A 16 13.12 -0.34 8.23
CA LYS A 16 12.43 0.89 7.84
C LYS A 16 13.19 1.58 6.70
N CYS A 17 12.50 1.85 5.60
CA CYS A 17 13.06 2.63 4.49
C CYS A 17 13.23 4.09 4.92
N ILE A 18 14.27 4.79 4.45
CA ILE A 18 14.60 6.14 4.95
C ILE A 18 13.53 7.19 4.63
N TYR A 19 12.76 6.96 3.57
CA TYR A 19 11.74 7.86 3.04
C TYR A 19 10.32 7.52 3.53
N CYS A 20 10.12 6.35 4.12
CA CYS A 20 8.79 5.83 4.42
C CYS A 20 8.16 6.58 5.60
N ASP A 21 7.06 7.27 5.31
CA ASP A 21 6.22 8.02 6.23
C ASP A 21 5.07 7.19 6.81
N PHE A 22 4.71 6.07 6.16
CA PHE A 22 3.77 5.10 6.71
C PHE A 22 4.19 4.61 8.10
N TYR A 23 3.18 4.46 8.96
CA TYR A 23 3.39 3.92 10.29
C TYR A 23 3.91 2.47 10.18
N SER A 24 5.09 2.22 10.73
CA SER A 24 5.68 0.89 10.74
C SER A 24 6.69 0.73 11.88
N VAL A 25 6.83 -0.51 12.34
CA VAL A 25 7.80 -0.96 13.33
C VAL A 25 8.69 -2.02 12.71
N ALA A 26 10.00 -1.89 12.90
CA ALA A 26 10.99 -2.82 12.33
C ALA A 26 11.41 -3.89 13.33
N GLY A 27 11.54 -5.15 12.88
CA GLY A 27 12.16 -6.24 13.66
C GLY A 27 11.37 -6.67 14.90
N GLN A 28 10.04 -6.63 14.85
CA GLN A 28 9.15 -6.99 15.97
C GLN A 28 8.30 -8.25 15.68
N ASP A 29 8.87 -9.23 15.01
CA ASP A 29 8.20 -10.46 14.58
C ASP A 29 7.57 -11.24 15.75
N ASN A 30 8.18 -11.15 16.93
CA ASN A 30 7.67 -11.73 18.18
C ASN A 30 6.33 -11.13 18.65
N ARG A 31 5.88 -10.04 18.04
CA ARG A 31 4.61 -9.36 18.38
C ARG A 31 3.45 -9.72 17.46
N PHE A 32 3.68 -10.52 16.40
CA PHE A 32 2.66 -10.81 15.38
C PHE A 32 1.37 -11.38 15.97
N GLU A 33 1.45 -12.41 16.82
CA GLU A 33 0.24 -13.03 17.38
C GLU A 33 -0.54 -12.07 18.29
N ASN A 34 0.14 -11.28 19.14
CA ASN A 34 -0.53 -10.31 20.01
C ASN A 34 -1.24 -9.23 19.17
N PHE A 35 -0.58 -8.75 18.11
CA PHE A 35 -1.17 -7.81 17.18
C PHE A 35 -2.38 -8.40 16.45
N ILE A 36 -2.27 -9.62 15.92
CA ILE A 36 -3.37 -10.29 15.20
C ILE A 36 -4.59 -10.47 16.10
N ASN A 37 -4.38 -10.87 17.37
CA ASN A 37 -5.47 -10.99 18.34
C ASN A 37 -6.15 -9.64 18.60
N ALA A 38 -5.37 -8.56 18.75
CA ALA A 38 -5.91 -7.21 18.90
C ALA A 38 -6.70 -6.77 17.66
N LEU A 39 -6.15 -6.97 16.46
CA LEU A 39 -6.80 -6.66 15.19
C LEU A 39 -8.12 -7.41 14.99
N ILE A 40 -8.15 -8.71 15.32
CA ILE A 40 -9.39 -9.51 15.31
C ILE A 40 -10.39 -8.94 16.31
N HIS A 41 -9.95 -8.58 17.52
CA HIS A 41 -10.83 -7.94 18.51
C HIS A 41 -11.40 -6.61 18.00
N GLU A 42 -10.61 -5.79 17.30
CA GLU A 42 -11.08 -4.56 16.67
C GLU A 42 -12.19 -4.86 15.64
N ILE A 43 -11.95 -5.81 14.73
CA ILE A 43 -12.92 -6.21 13.70
C ILE A 43 -14.22 -6.71 14.33
N GLU A 44 -14.12 -7.58 15.33
CA GLU A 44 -15.26 -8.18 16.01
C GLU A 44 -16.07 -7.17 16.83
N THR A 45 -15.43 -6.15 17.40
CA THR A 45 -16.08 -5.14 18.26
C THR A 45 -16.47 -3.85 17.56
N TYR A 46 -16.04 -3.65 16.31
CA TYR A 46 -16.43 -2.51 15.50
C TYR A 46 -17.96 -2.38 15.35
N GLN A 47 -18.46 -1.14 15.34
CA GLN A 47 -19.90 -0.81 15.47
C GLN A 47 -20.47 0.09 14.36
N VAL A 48 -19.73 0.37 13.29
CA VAL A 48 -20.29 1.22 12.21
C VAL A 48 -21.40 0.46 11.50
N ASN A 49 -22.53 1.12 11.27
CA ASN A 49 -23.63 0.50 10.54
C ASN A 49 -23.35 0.50 9.03
N THR A 50 -23.00 -0.67 8.50
CA THR A 50 -22.68 -0.88 7.09
C THR A 50 -23.74 -1.67 6.34
N ALA A 51 -24.96 -1.79 6.88
CA ALA A 51 -26.04 -2.58 6.29
C ALA A 51 -26.45 -2.14 4.87
N LYS A 52 -26.09 -0.92 4.44
CA LYS A 52 -26.37 -0.39 3.10
C LYS A 52 -25.12 -0.36 2.19
N TRP A 53 -24.00 -0.87 2.66
CA TRP A 53 -22.73 -0.84 1.94
C TRP A 53 -22.54 -2.16 1.20
N VAL A 54 -21.86 -2.09 0.06
CA VAL A 54 -21.38 -3.26 -0.69
C VAL A 54 -19.88 -3.14 -0.73
N PHE A 55 -19.20 -4.03 -0.01
CA PHE A 55 -17.76 -4.11 -0.06
C PHE A 55 -17.34 -4.87 -1.31
N ASP A 56 -16.56 -4.24 -2.18
CA ASP A 56 -16.03 -4.88 -3.38
C ASP A 56 -14.51 -4.86 -3.48
N THR A 57 -13.82 -4.27 -2.49
CA THR A 57 -12.36 -4.30 -2.38
C THR A 57 -11.88 -4.61 -0.96
N ILE A 58 -10.78 -5.36 -0.86
CA ILE A 58 -9.96 -5.49 0.35
C ILE A 58 -8.51 -5.14 -0.03
N PHE A 59 -7.86 -4.33 0.79
CA PHE A 59 -6.46 -3.98 0.63
C PHE A 59 -5.70 -4.19 1.94
N ILE A 60 -4.73 -5.08 1.93
CA ILE A 60 -3.82 -5.31 3.06
C ILE A 60 -2.51 -4.61 2.75
N GLY A 61 -2.21 -3.55 3.48
CA GLY A 61 -1.04 -2.71 3.27
C GLY A 61 -0.34 -2.30 4.57
N GLY A 62 0.55 -1.31 4.48
CA GLY A 62 1.13 -0.63 5.64
C GLY A 62 2.65 -0.74 5.67
N GLY A 63 3.18 -1.54 6.59
CA GLY A 63 4.59 -1.90 6.62
C GLY A 63 4.89 -2.93 5.54
N THR A 64 4.80 -4.21 5.89
CA THR A 64 4.98 -5.31 4.95
C THR A 64 4.06 -6.47 5.33
N PRO A 65 2.80 -6.46 4.83
CA PRO A 65 1.81 -7.51 5.08
C PRO A 65 2.32 -8.93 4.82
N SER A 66 3.13 -9.10 3.78
CA SER A 66 3.72 -10.39 3.38
C SER A 66 4.67 -11.03 4.40
N LEU A 67 4.99 -10.35 5.50
CA LEU A 67 5.69 -10.96 6.64
C LEU A 67 4.79 -11.94 7.41
N LEU A 68 3.48 -11.70 7.43
CA LEU A 68 2.54 -12.68 7.96
C LEU A 68 2.49 -13.91 7.05
N ASN A 69 2.26 -15.07 7.64
CA ASN A 69 1.99 -16.29 6.86
C ASN A 69 0.49 -16.37 6.49
N ALA A 70 0.14 -17.27 5.57
CA ALA A 70 -1.24 -17.40 5.10
C ALA A 70 -2.22 -17.82 6.20
N TYR A 71 -1.79 -18.61 7.18
CA TYR A 71 -2.63 -18.98 8.33
C TYR A 71 -2.98 -17.76 9.20
N GLN A 72 -2.01 -16.88 9.44
CA GLN A 72 -2.23 -15.62 10.15
C GLN A 72 -3.16 -14.69 9.36
N MET A 73 -2.98 -14.60 8.04
CA MET A 73 -3.85 -13.82 7.16
C MET A 73 -5.28 -14.37 7.15
N ASP A 74 -5.45 -15.69 7.05
CA ASP A 74 -6.75 -16.37 7.07
C ASP A 74 -7.54 -16.11 8.35
N LYS A 75 -6.87 -16.02 9.52
CA LYS A 75 -7.54 -15.60 10.77
C LYS A 75 -8.16 -14.20 10.65
N ILE A 76 -7.45 -13.25 10.06
CA ILE A 76 -7.91 -11.86 9.88
C ILE A 76 -9.10 -11.84 8.92
N ILE A 77 -8.98 -12.52 7.77
CA ILE A 77 -10.04 -12.62 6.76
C ILE A 77 -11.29 -13.30 7.34
N SER A 78 -11.10 -14.37 8.09
CA SER A 78 -12.18 -15.07 8.78
C SER A 78 -12.91 -14.17 9.78
N ALA A 79 -12.20 -13.28 10.50
CA ALA A 79 -12.82 -12.31 11.39
C ALA A 79 -13.64 -11.28 10.60
N LEU A 80 -13.11 -10.76 9.49
CA LEU A 80 -13.84 -9.84 8.59
C LEU A 80 -15.12 -10.49 8.06
N ASN A 81 -15.03 -11.72 7.55
CA ASN A 81 -16.15 -12.44 6.93
C ASN A 81 -17.30 -12.75 7.91
N LYS A 82 -17.04 -12.78 9.23
CA LYS A 82 -18.09 -12.92 10.25
C LYS A 82 -18.91 -11.65 10.44
N LYS A 83 -18.35 -10.48 10.11
CA LYS A 83 -18.94 -9.15 10.38
C LYS A 83 -19.40 -8.44 9.12
N ILE A 84 -18.76 -8.76 7.99
CA ILE A 84 -18.94 -8.11 6.70
C ILE A 84 -19.17 -9.20 5.64
N ASP A 85 -20.16 -9.00 4.77
CA ASP A 85 -20.37 -9.87 3.61
C ASP A 85 -19.26 -9.62 2.57
N LEU A 86 -18.33 -10.58 2.46
CA LEU A 86 -17.24 -10.55 1.49
C LEU A 86 -17.62 -11.20 0.15
N GLY A 87 -18.86 -11.65 -0.05
CA GLY A 87 -19.30 -12.34 -1.27
C GLY A 87 -19.32 -11.46 -2.52
N LYS A 88 -19.06 -10.16 -2.39
CA LYS A 88 -18.98 -9.18 -3.49
C LYS A 88 -17.58 -8.61 -3.73
N ILE A 89 -16.56 -9.10 -3.02
CA ILE A 89 -15.18 -8.71 -3.26
C ILE A 89 -14.76 -9.08 -4.69
N LYS A 90 -14.33 -8.06 -5.44
CA LYS A 90 -13.78 -8.18 -6.80
C LYS A 90 -12.26 -8.11 -6.77
N GLU A 91 -11.72 -7.20 -5.95
CA GLU A 91 -10.28 -6.98 -5.81
C GLU A 91 -9.85 -7.24 -4.36
N PHE A 92 -8.88 -8.12 -4.19
CA PHE A 92 -8.24 -8.39 -2.91
C PHE A 92 -6.73 -8.26 -3.07
N THR A 93 -6.21 -7.10 -2.64
CA THR A 93 -4.81 -6.71 -2.76
C THR A 93 -4.02 -7.04 -1.50
N ILE A 94 -2.78 -7.49 -1.67
CA ILE A 94 -1.74 -7.48 -0.63
C ILE A 94 -0.45 -6.84 -1.14
N GLU A 95 0.20 -6.03 -0.29
CA GLU A 95 1.55 -5.52 -0.53
C GLU A 95 2.63 -6.54 -0.18
N VAL A 96 3.62 -6.67 -1.07
CA VAL A 96 4.76 -7.58 -0.93
C VAL A 96 6.08 -6.86 -1.23
N ASN A 97 7.11 -7.18 -0.43
CA ASN A 97 8.47 -6.76 -0.75
C ASN A 97 9.21 -7.89 -1.47
N PRO A 98 10.02 -7.59 -2.49
CA PRO A 98 10.85 -8.58 -3.15
C PRO A 98 11.74 -9.33 -2.16
N GLY A 99 11.79 -10.66 -2.30
CA GLY A 99 12.59 -11.53 -1.42
C GLY A 99 11.93 -11.93 -0.08
N GLU A 100 10.72 -11.44 0.22
CA GLU A 100 10.01 -11.74 1.48
C GLU A 100 8.81 -12.69 1.31
N ALA A 101 8.38 -12.90 0.07
CA ALA A 101 7.29 -13.80 -0.31
C ALA A 101 7.78 -14.88 -1.28
N PRO A 102 8.28 -16.03 -0.80
CA PRO A 102 8.65 -17.14 -1.67
C PRO A 102 7.41 -17.71 -2.37
N ASN A 103 7.61 -18.42 -3.49
CA ASN A 103 6.54 -18.96 -4.34
C ASN A 103 5.43 -19.69 -3.55
N GLU A 104 5.78 -20.59 -2.64
CA GLU A 104 4.77 -21.32 -1.83
C GLU A 104 3.91 -20.39 -0.98
N LYS A 105 4.50 -19.32 -0.40
CA LYS A 105 3.72 -18.32 0.34
C LYS A 105 2.75 -17.56 -0.57
N LEU A 106 3.19 -17.23 -1.79
CA LEU A 106 2.32 -16.56 -2.78
C LEU A 106 1.18 -17.47 -3.22
N LYS A 107 1.43 -18.77 -3.42
CA LYS A 107 0.37 -19.77 -3.68
C LYS A 107 -0.62 -19.85 -2.53
N ASP A 108 -0.12 -19.86 -1.28
CA ASP A 108 -1.00 -19.89 -0.11
C ASP A 108 -1.87 -18.62 -0.04
N PHE A 109 -1.30 -17.44 -0.30
CA PHE A 109 -2.06 -16.18 -0.39
C PHE A 109 -3.10 -16.20 -1.51
N TYR A 110 -2.75 -16.72 -2.68
CA TYR A 110 -3.71 -16.91 -3.77
C TYR A 110 -4.85 -17.85 -3.37
N SER A 111 -4.55 -18.93 -2.67
CA SER A 111 -5.54 -19.94 -2.24
C SER A 111 -6.58 -19.42 -1.24
N ILE A 112 -6.26 -18.37 -0.48
CA ILE A 112 -7.19 -17.72 0.46
C ILE A 112 -7.97 -16.55 -0.19
N GLY A 113 -7.88 -16.41 -1.51
CA GLY A 113 -8.69 -15.48 -2.30
C GLY A 113 -8.04 -14.14 -2.62
N ILE A 114 -6.78 -13.91 -2.23
CA ILE A 114 -6.03 -12.72 -2.67
C ILE A 114 -5.79 -12.85 -4.17
N ASN A 115 -6.18 -11.84 -4.95
CA ASN A 115 -6.14 -11.89 -6.40
C ASN A 115 -5.38 -10.72 -7.06
N ARG A 116 -4.83 -9.80 -6.26
CA ARG A 116 -3.95 -8.71 -6.69
C ARG A 116 -2.73 -8.57 -5.79
N LEU A 117 -1.56 -8.33 -6.37
CA LEU A 117 -0.33 -8.02 -5.64
C LEU A 117 0.15 -6.61 -5.92
N SER A 118 0.76 -5.97 -4.93
CA SER A 118 1.54 -4.74 -5.10
C SER A 118 2.98 -4.99 -4.68
N ILE A 119 3.92 -4.96 -5.62
CA ILE A 119 5.32 -5.26 -5.40
C ILE A 119 6.12 -3.96 -5.28
N GLY A 120 6.73 -3.72 -4.12
CA GLY A 120 7.59 -2.56 -3.89
C GLY A 120 8.95 -2.66 -4.60
N VAL A 121 9.03 -2.38 -5.90
CA VAL A 121 10.25 -2.49 -6.71
C VAL A 121 11.23 -1.35 -6.44
N GLN A 122 10.72 -0.12 -6.48
CA GLN A 122 11.35 1.17 -6.32
C GLN A 122 12.38 1.54 -7.40
N SER A 123 13.35 0.67 -7.67
CA SER A 123 14.33 0.83 -8.75
C SER A 123 15.00 -0.52 -9.05
N PHE A 124 15.60 -0.68 -10.22
CA PHE A 124 16.48 -1.81 -10.54
C PHE A 124 17.97 -1.47 -10.32
N LYS A 125 18.29 -0.21 -9.99
CA LYS A 125 19.65 0.24 -9.71
C LYS A 125 20.04 -0.03 -8.25
N SER A 126 21.13 -0.76 -8.04
CA SER A 126 21.58 -1.15 -6.69
C SER A 126 21.94 0.05 -5.82
N GLU A 127 22.55 1.08 -6.40
CA GLU A 127 22.94 2.32 -5.68
C GLU A 127 21.70 3.05 -5.14
N LEU A 128 20.63 3.14 -5.95
CA LEU A 128 19.38 3.81 -5.60
C LEU A 128 18.60 3.03 -4.54
N LEU A 129 18.54 1.69 -4.68
CA LEU A 129 17.95 0.82 -3.67
C LEU A 129 18.68 0.95 -2.33
N GLN A 130 20.01 0.99 -2.34
CA GLN A 130 20.81 1.18 -1.14
C GLN A 130 20.52 2.53 -0.48
N PHE A 131 20.45 3.62 -1.27
CA PHE A 131 20.07 4.94 -0.77
C PHE A 131 18.71 4.89 -0.07
N LEU A 132 17.71 4.28 -0.70
CA LEU A 132 16.36 4.12 -0.15
C LEU A 132 16.28 3.17 1.07
N SER A 133 17.39 2.51 1.44
CA SER A 133 17.47 1.47 2.46
C SER A 133 16.59 0.26 2.17
N ARG A 134 16.45 -0.07 0.88
CA ARG A 134 15.84 -1.31 0.41
C ARG A 134 16.86 -2.44 0.55
N ILE A 135 16.40 -3.58 1.08
CA ILE A 135 17.24 -4.76 1.34
C ILE A 135 17.19 -5.80 0.22
N HIS A 136 16.42 -5.54 -0.84
CA HIS A 136 16.26 -6.40 -2.00
C HIS A 136 17.15 -5.96 -3.16
N SER A 137 17.40 -6.87 -4.10
CA SER A 137 18.09 -6.58 -5.37
C SER A 137 17.14 -6.62 -6.56
N ALA A 138 17.57 -6.11 -7.71
CA ALA A 138 16.85 -6.29 -8.98
C ALA A 138 16.55 -7.77 -9.28
N LYS A 139 17.47 -8.68 -8.94
CA LYS A 139 17.26 -10.12 -9.11
C LYS A 139 16.11 -10.65 -8.24
N ASP A 140 15.97 -10.12 -7.02
CA ASP A 140 14.87 -10.49 -6.13
C ASP A 140 13.53 -10.00 -6.67
N VAL A 141 13.50 -8.81 -7.29
CA VAL A 141 12.31 -8.29 -8.00
C VAL A 141 11.88 -9.26 -9.10
N LEU A 142 12.79 -9.58 -10.03
CA LEU A 142 12.51 -10.49 -11.15
C LEU A 142 12.01 -11.85 -10.67
N LYS A 143 12.65 -12.40 -9.63
CA LYS A 143 12.24 -13.68 -9.04
C LYS A 143 10.87 -13.61 -8.39
N THR A 144 10.58 -12.52 -7.67
CA THR A 144 9.30 -12.32 -6.97
C THR A 144 8.17 -12.15 -7.99
N PHE A 145 8.39 -11.38 -9.04
CA PHE A 145 7.44 -11.20 -10.14
C PHE A 145 7.13 -12.53 -10.84
N GLN A 146 8.15 -13.32 -11.19
CA GLN A 146 7.94 -14.65 -11.75
C GLN A 146 7.19 -15.58 -10.79
N SER A 147 7.53 -15.55 -9.50
CA SER A 147 6.86 -16.38 -8.48
C SER A 147 5.39 -16.00 -8.31
N ALA A 148 5.05 -14.72 -8.46
CA ALA A 148 3.66 -14.26 -8.45
C ALA A 148 2.86 -14.82 -9.63
N HIS A 149 3.42 -14.77 -10.84
CA HIS A 149 2.79 -15.41 -12.00
C HIS A 149 2.66 -16.93 -11.83
N ASP A 150 3.72 -17.60 -11.36
CA ASP A 150 3.71 -19.05 -11.12
C ASP A 150 2.68 -19.47 -10.04
N ALA A 151 2.36 -18.57 -9.12
CA ALA A 151 1.34 -18.77 -8.10
C ALA A 151 -0.10 -18.55 -8.61
N GLY A 152 -0.27 -17.95 -9.80
CA GLY A 152 -1.57 -17.72 -10.44
C GLY A 152 -2.06 -16.27 -10.40
N PHE A 153 -1.25 -15.31 -9.94
CA PHE A 153 -1.63 -13.90 -9.98
C PHE A 153 -1.63 -13.36 -11.42
N GLU A 154 -2.77 -12.79 -11.82
CA GLU A 154 -2.99 -12.17 -13.13
C GLU A 154 -3.17 -10.64 -13.04
N ASN A 155 -3.05 -10.07 -11.84
CA ASN A 155 -3.13 -8.63 -11.61
C ASN A 155 -2.00 -8.22 -10.66
N ILE A 156 -0.87 -7.82 -11.24
CA ILE A 156 0.34 -7.46 -10.50
C ILE A 156 0.63 -5.98 -10.73
N ASN A 157 0.75 -5.24 -9.63
CA ASN A 157 1.33 -3.91 -9.59
C ASN A 157 2.81 -3.95 -9.22
N CYS A 158 3.59 -3.05 -9.81
CA CYS A 158 4.95 -2.75 -9.41
C CYS A 158 5.12 -1.26 -9.11
N ASP A 159 5.62 -0.95 -7.91
CA ASP A 159 5.87 0.42 -7.46
C ASP A 159 7.28 0.86 -7.86
N LEU A 160 7.41 2.02 -8.50
CA LEU A 160 8.67 2.67 -8.84
C LEU A 160 8.74 4.06 -8.23
N ILE A 161 9.96 4.47 -7.87
CA ILE A 161 10.25 5.79 -7.32
C ILE A 161 11.25 6.48 -8.24
N TYR A 162 10.90 7.68 -8.69
CA TYR A 162 11.82 8.57 -9.39
C TYR A 162 12.18 9.78 -8.52
N ASN A 163 13.04 10.67 -9.02
CA ASN A 163 13.56 11.82 -8.28
C ASN A 163 14.41 11.43 -7.04
N ILE A 164 15.07 10.27 -7.10
CA ILE A 164 15.96 9.80 -6.03
C ILE A 164 17.31 10.55 -6.12
N PRO A 165 17.89 11.05 -5.01
CA PRO A 165 19.24 11.63 -5.02
C PRO A 165 20.27 10.74 -5.73
N GLY A 166 20.90 11.29 -6.77
CA GLY A 166 21.86 10.57 -7.61
C GLY A 166 21.27 9.81 -8.80
N GLN A 167 19.95 9.77 -8.96
CA GLN A 167 19.29 9.16 -10.12
C GLN A 167 19.39 10.05 -11.35
N SER A 168 19.88 9.49 -12.46
CA SER A 168 19.87 10.14 -13.77
C SER A 168 18.57 9.86 -14.54
N LEU A 169 18.34 10.61 -15.64
CA LEU A 169 17.21 10.31 -16.54
C LEU A 169 17.43 9.00 -17.28
N GLU A 170 18.68 8.64 -17.56
CA GLU A 170 19.08 7.38 -18.15
C GLU A 170 18.76 6.21 -17.20
N ASP A 171 19.06 6.36 -15.90
CA ASP A 171 18.69 5.36 -14.90
C ASP A 171 17.17 5.15 -14.82
N TRP A 172 16.41 6.25 -14.91
CA TRP A 172 14.96 6.19 -14.90
C TRP A 172 14.38 5.54 -16.16
N GLN A 173 14.93 5.86 -17.34
CA GLN A 173 14.54 5.18 -18.58
C GLN A 173 14.81 3.68 -18.50
N ASP A 174 15.97 3.28 -17.99
CA ASP A 174 16.32 1.86 -17.83
C ASP A 174 15.36 1.15 -16.86
N ASP A 175 14.99 1.79 -15.75
CA ASP A 175 14.01 1.24 -14.80
C ASP A 175 12.63 1.05 -15.45
N LEU A 176 12.15 2.07 -16.19
CA LEU A 176 10.90 2.01 -16.94
C LEU A 176 10.91 0.93 -18.02
N ASP A 177 11.96 0.87 -18.83
CA ASP A 177 12.10 -0.12 -19.92
C ASP A 177 12.16 -1.53 -19.35
N THR A 178 12.90 -1.73 -18.25
CA THR A 178 12.94 -3.01 -17.55
C THR A 178 11.56 -3.42 -17.08
N LEU A 179 10.81 -2.52 -16.44
CA LEU A 179 9.49 -2.83 -15.92
C LEU A 179 8.45 -3.08 -17.02
N VAL A 180 8.46 -2.27 -18.08
CA VAL A 180 7.61 -2.48 -19.26
C VAL A 180 7.88 -3.84 -19.90
N ASN A 181 9.14 -4.26 -19.98
CA ASN A 181 9.51 -5.58 -20.50
C ASN A 181 9.04 -6.73 -19.60
N LEU A 182 8.92 -6.52 -18.28
CA LEU A 182 8.24 -7.46 -17.39
C LEU A 182 6.74 -7.51 -17.60
N ASN A 183 6.18 -6.46 -18.20
CA ASN A 183 4.79 -6.37 -18.64
C ASN A 183 3.75 -6.58 -17.51
N PRO A 184 3.89 -5.94 -16.32
CA PRO A 184 2.88 -6.01 -15.26
C PRO A 184 1.52 -5.49 -15.73
N GLU A 185 0.44 -5.78 -15.01
CA GLU A 185 -0.88 -5.22 -15.31
C GLU A 185 -0.99 -3.75 -14.90
N HIS A 186 -0.25 -3.37 -13.87
CA HIS A 186 -0.32 -2.06 -13.24
C HIS A 186 1.07 -1.58 -12.82
N ILE A 187 1.28 -0.27 -12.90
CA ILE A 187 2.52 0.40 -12.51
C ILE A 187 2.17 1.63 -11.67
N SER A 188 2.70 1.68 -10.45
CA SER A 188 2.75 2.90 -9.65
C SER A 188 4.10 3.56 -9.89
N ALA A 189 4.13 4.82 -10.33
CA ALA A 189 5.35 5.59 -10.53
C ALA A 189 5.18 6.97 -9.90
N TYR A 190 5.90 7.23 -8.81
CA TYR A 190 5.79 8.47 -8.04
C TYR A 190 7.14 9.07 -7.68
N SER A 191 7.14 10.38 -7.47
CA SER A 191 8.34 11.13 -7.06
C SER A 191 8.67 10.82 -5.61
N LEU A 192 9.96 10.70 -5.30
CA LEU A 192 10.44 10.67 -3.92
C LEU A 192 10.13 12.00 -3.23
N THR A 193 9.25 11.98 -2.24
CA THR A 193 8.93 13.16 -1.42
C THR A 193 9.68 13.14 -0.08
N VAL A 194 9.89 14.33 0.48
CA VAL A 194 10.58 14.51 1.76
C VAL A 194 9.53 14.77 2.85
N GLU A 195 9.00 13.69 3.41
CA GLU A 195 7.97 13.78 4.44
C GLU A 195 8.51 14.05 5.84
N LYS A 196 7.80 14.87 6.61
CA LYS A 196 8.16 15.15 8.01
C LYS A 196 8.21 13.85 8.82
N ASN A 197 9.12 13.78 9.79
CA ASN A 197 9.34 12.60 10.65
C ASN A 197 9.96 11.37 9.96
N THR A 198 10.50 11.53 8.75
CA THR A 198 11.30 10.50 8.09
C THR A 198 12.80 10.70 8.32
N ARG A 199 13.60 9.65 8.11
CA ARG A 199 15.06 9.77 8.18
C ARG A 199 15.58 10.65 7.04
N LEU A 200 14.97 10.57 5.85
CA LEU A 200 15.29 11.41 4.70
C LEU A 200 15.10 12.89 5.05
N PHE A 201 14.00 13.27 5.71
CA PHE A 201 13.79 14.65 6.15
C PHE A 201 14.91 15.17 7.04
N GLU A 202 15.38 14.39 8.02
CA GLU A 202 16.49 14.80 8.88
C GLU A 202 17.82 14.94 8.10
N LEU A 203 18.06 14.08 7.11
CA LEU A 203 19.24 14.16 6.24
C LEU A 203 19.21 15.35 5.27
N VAL A 204 18.03 15.74 4.79
CA VAL A 204 17.87 16.93 3.95
C VAL A 204 18.00 18.19 4.81
N LYS A 205 17.32 18.22 5.96
CA LYS A 205 17.33 19.35 6.90
C LYS A 205 18.73 19.69 7.42
N ASN A 206 19.61 18.70 7.57
CA ASN A 206 20.98 18.90 8.01
C ASN A 206 22.01 19.01 6.86
N ASN A 207 21.55 19.12 5.61
CA ASN A 207 22.36 19.20 4.39
C ASN A 207 23.27 17.98 4.13
N SER A 208 22.97 16.81 4.70
CA SER A 208 23.67 15.55 4.36
C SER A 208 23.21 14.96 3.04
N VAL A 209 21.98 15.26 2.61
CA VAL A 209 21.39 14.86 1.33
C VAL A 209 20.84 16.10 0.64
N ALA A 210 21.18 16.28 -0.63
CA ALA A 210 20.55 17.25 -1.50
C ALA A 210 19.50 16.55 -2.37
N MET A 211 18.27 17.06 -2.35
CA MET A 211 17.24 16.60 -3.29
C MET A 211 17.51 17.15 -4.69
N PRO A 212 17.09 16.45 -5.76
CA PRO A 212 17.18 16.99 -7.11
C PRO A 212 16.39 18.30 -7.23
N ILE A 213 16.83 19.14 -8.16
CA ILE A 213 16.21 20.44 -8.46
C ILE A 213 14.90 20.26 -9.26
N ASP A 214 13.95 21.18 -9.08
CA ASP A 214 12.58 21.08 -9.62
C ASP A 214 12.51 20.84 -11.14
N ASN A 215 13.45 21.38 -11.92
CA ASN A 215 13.45 21.17 -13.38
C ASN A 215 13.68 19.69 -13.76
N LEU A 216 14.38 18.90 -12.94
CA LEU A 216 14.57 17.47 -13.20
C LEU A 216 13.27 16.70 -12.95
N HIS A 217 12.43 17.13 -12.01
CA HIS A 217 11.13 16.52 -11.74
C HIS A 217 10.23 16.54 -12.98
N GLU A 218 10.14 17.67 -13.68
CA GLU A 218 9.34 17.77 -14.91
C GLU A 218 9.84 16.82 -16.01
N HIS A 219 11.15 16.64 -16.12
CA HIS A 219 11.75 15.68 -17.06
C HIS A 219 11.40 14.23 -16.69
N PHE A 220 11.50 13.85 -15.41
CA PHE A 220 11.07 12.52 -14.96
C PHE A 220 9.59 12.27 -15.28
N ASN A 221 8.70 13.21 -14.94
CA ASN A 221 7.25 13.07 -15.21
C ASN A 221 6.96 12.89 -16.70
N THR A 222 7.58 13.74 -17.55
CA THR A 222 7.41 13.67 -19.01
C THR A 222 7.91 12.34 -19.57
N LEU A 223 9.04 11.83 -19.05
CA LEU A 223 9.59 10.55 -19.47
C LEU A 223 8.70 9.38 -19.06
N THR A 224 8.17 9.40 -17.83
CA THR A 224 7.21 8.42 -17.32
C THR A 224 5.97 8.36 -18.20
N LEU A 225 5.30 9.51 -18.41
CA LEU A 225 4.08 9.59 -19.20
C LEU A 225 4.30 9.09 -20.63
N SER A 226 5.32 9.60 -21.31
CA SER A 226 5.59 9.24 -22.71
C SER A 226 5.95 7.75 -22.88
N THR A 227 6.75 7.18 -21.96
CA THR A 227 7.14 5.77 -21.99
C THR A 227 5.96 4.85 -21.70
N LEU A 228 5.19 5.13 -20.65
CA LEU A 228 4.08 4.27 -20.22
C LEU A 228 2.91 4.30 -21.21
N ILE A 229 2.53 5.47 -21.73
CA ILE A 229 1.47 5.59 -22.74
C ILE A 229 1.84 4.83 -24.02
N LYS A 230 3.10 4.96 -24.49
CA LYS A 230 3.59 4.23 -25.67
C LYS A 230 3.49 2.71 -25.51
N ASN A 231 3.52 2.21 -24.28
CA ASN A 231 3.42 0.80 -23.93
C ASN A 231 2.03 0.40 -23.41
N ASN A 232 0.99 1.18 -23.72
CA ASN A 232 -0.41 0.89 -23.38
C ASN A 232 -0.73 0.85 -21.88
N TYR A 233 0.02 1.62 -21.08
CA TYR A 233 -0.32 1.93 -19.69
C TYR A 233 -0.96 3.31 -19.63
N ILE A 234 -2.23 3.35 -19.27
CA ILE A 234 -3.03 4.58 -19.20
C ILE A 234 -2.98 5.10 -17.77
N GLN A 235 -2.67 6.39 -17.64
CA GLN A 235 -2.75 7.09 -16.36
C GLN A 235 -4.23 7.27 -15.99
N TYR A 236 -4.63 6.76 -14.83
CA TYR A 236 -6.01 6.91 -14.34
C TYR A 236 -6.08 7.78 -13.07
N GLU A 237 -4.96 8.02 -12.40
CA GLU A 237 -4.80 9.02 -11.34
C GLU A 237 -3.35 9.54 -11.30
N ILE A 238 -2.97 10.36 -10.31
CA ILE A 238 -1.70 11.11 -10.29
C ILE A 238 -0.45 10.24 -10.49
N SER A 239 -0.36 9.08 -9.85
CA SER A 239 0.86 8.26 -9.76
C SER A 239 0.71 6.85 -10.34
N ASN A 240 -0.45 6.47 -10.86
CA ASN A 240 -0.78 5.10 -11.20
C ASN A 240 -1.22 5.00 -12.66
N TYR A 241 -0.71 3.96 -13.28
CA TYR A 241 -0.86 3.63 -14.68
C TYR A 241 -1.25 2.16 -14.77
N SER A 242 -2.17 1.83 -15.66
CA SER A 242 -2.59 0.44 -15.82
C SER A 242 -2.90 0.11 -17.26
N LYS A 243 -2.82 -1.17 -17.60
CA LYS A 243 -3.48 -1.66 -18.81
C LYS A 243 -5.00 -1.44 -18.67
N PRO A 244 -5.75 -1.36 -19.78
CA PRO A 244 -7.20 -1.23 -19.72
C PRO A 244 -7.84 -2.29 -18.80
N ASP A 245 -8.80 -1.86 -17.98
CA ASP A 245 -9.54 -2.69 -17.02
C ASP A 245 -8.68 -3.31 -15.89
N ARG A 246 -7.50 -2.73 -15.62
CA ARG A 246 -6.57 -3.16 -14.55
C ARG A 246 -6.26 -2.06 -13.54
N GLU A 247 -7.07 -1.00 -13.51
CA GLU A 247 -7.01 0.05 -12.49
C GLU A 247 -7.17 -0.57 -11.09
N CYS A 248 -6.44 -0.06 -10.09
CA CYS A 248 -6.66 -0.47 -8.70
C CYS A 248 -8.01 0.05 -8.22
N LEU A 249 -8.99 -0.85 -8.06
CA LEU A 249 -10.35 -0.50 -7.64
C LEU A 249 -10.34 0.15 -6.25
N HIS A 250 -9.48 -0.34 -5.35
CA HIS A 250 -9.36 0.23 -4.01
C HIS A 250 -8.82 1.67 -4.06
N ASN A 251 -7.89 1.98 -4.96
CA ASN A 251 -7.40 3.35 -5.12
C ASN A 251 -8.51 4.26 -5.67
N LEU A 252 -9.27 3.78 -6.66
CA LEU A 252 -10.40 4.51 -7.23
C LEU A 252 -11.45 4.86 -6.17
N HIS A 253 -11.67 4.00 -5.17
CA HIS A 253 -12.58 4.33 -4.06
C HIS A 253 -12.22 5.62 -3.34
N TYR A 254 -10.92 5.89 -3.13
CA TYR A 254 -10.49 7.14 -2.51
C TYR A 254 -10.74 8.36 -3.42
N TRP A 255 -10.49 8.22 -4.72
CA TRP A 255 -10.70 9.29 -5.71
C TRP A 255 -12.19 9.60 -5.94
N GLU A 256 -13.04 8.58 -5.88
CA GLU A 256 -14.50 8.70 -6.03
C GLU A 256 -15.19 9.07 -4.71
N ASN A 257 -14.43 9.26 -3.63
CA ASN A 257 -14.94 9.52 -2.28
C ASN A 257 -15.96 8.46 -1.82
N ASN A 258 -15.73 7.19 -2.20
CA ASN A 258 -16.47 6.04 -1.73
C ASN A 258 -16.13 5.75 -0.26
N TYR A 259 -16.94 4.91 0.37
CA TYR A 259 -16.80 4.64 1.80
C TYR A 259 -15.69 3.63 2.04
N TYR A 260 -15.07 3.65 3.21
CA TYR A 260 -14.09 2.63 3.55
C TYR A 260 -13.96 2.43 5.05
N LEU A 261 -13.61 1.21 5.43
CA LEU A 261 -13.24 0.87 6.80
C LEU A 261 -11.76 0.50 6.84
N GLY A 262 -11.03 1.16 7.73
CA GLY A 262 -9.65 0.85 8.06
C GLY A 262 -9.56 0.15 9.41
N PHE A 263 -8.78 -0.93 9.47
CA PHE A 263 -8.44 -1.66 10.69
C PHE A 263 -6.93 -1.71 10.89
N GLY A 264 -6.48 -1.74 12.14
CA GLY A 264 -5.05 -1.69 12.50
C GLY A 264 -4.58 -0.27 12.87
N PRO A 265 -3.36 -0.14 13.42
CA PRO A 265 -2.82 1.15 13.83
C PRO A 265 -2.64 2.08 12.63
N SER A 266 -2.84 3.38 12.83
CA SER A 266 -2.87 4.42 11.79
C SER A 266 -3.92 4.27 10.69
N ALA A 267 -4.72 3.19 10.68
CA ALA A 267 -5.72 2.98 9.64
C ALA A 267 -6.82 4.04 9.69
N HIS A 268 -7.21 4.53 8.52
CA HIS A 268 -8.25 5.53 8.34
C HIS A 268 -9.55 4.91 7.85
N SER A 269 -10.67 5.52 8.21
CA SER A 269 -12.00 5.12 7.77
C SER A 269 -12.85 6.34 7.38
N TYR A 270 -13.86 6.09 6.55
CA TYR A 270 -14.82 7.10 6.10
C TYR A 270 -16.20 6.50 5.83
N ASP A 271 -17.26 7.08 6.41
CA ASP A 271 -18.64 6.58 6.29
C ASP A 271 -19.59 7.46 5.45
N GLY A 272 -19.05 8.43 4.72
CA GLY A 272 -19.83 9.44 3.99
C GLY A 272 -20.17 10.70 4.82
N LYS A 273 -19.94 10.65 6.14
CA LYS A 273 -20.22 11.76 7.06
C LYS A 273 -19.03 12.08 7.95
N LYS A 274 -18.24 11.08 8.30
CA LYS A 274 -17.23 11.13 9.36
C LYS A 274 -15.98 10.44 8.90
N ARG A 275 -14.83 11.01 9.22
CA ARG A 275 -13.53 10.36 9.12
C ARG A 275 -12.97 10.10 10.50
N TRP A 276 -12.29 8.99 10.65
CA TRP A 276 -11.57 8.68 11.88
C TRP A 276 -10.32 7.88 11.54
N ASN A 277 -9.37 7.88 12.47
CA ASN A 277 -8.17 7.08 12.38
C ASN A 277 -7.81 6.46 13.71
N ASN A 278 -7.16 5.31 13.64
CA ASN A 278 -6.61 4.65 14.81
C ASN A 278 -5.27 5.26 15.22
N PHE A 279 -4.88 5.08 16.48
CA PHE A 279 -3.57 5.48 16.98
C PHE A 279 -2.42 4.93 16.12
N SER A 280 -1.49 5.81 15.75
CA SER A 280 -0.21 5.44 15.11
C SER A 280 0.82 5.00 16.15
N ASN A 281 0.46 4.02 16.99
CA ASN A 281 1.31 3.46 18.03
C ASN A 281 0.86 2.03 18.38
N LEU A 282 1.70 1.04 18.09
CA LEU A 282 1.40 -0.39 18.23
C LEU A 282 1.10 -0.79 19.68
N ASP A 283 1.90 -0.32 20.64
CA ASP A 283 1.72 -0.69 22.05
C ASP A 283 0.43 -0.10 22.62
N LYS A 284 0.14 1.17 22.28
CA LYS A 284 -1.11 1.82 22.65
C LYS A 284 -2.32 1.17 21.99
N TYR A 285 -2.22 0.85 20.70
CA TYR A 285 -3.25 0.17 19.93
C TYR A 285 -3.60 -1.19 20.55
N ILE A 286 -2.60 -2.05 20.78
CA ILE A 286 -2.79 -3.38 21.41
C ILE A 286 -3.39 -3.21 22.81
N SER A 287 -2.82 -2.35 23.64
CA SER A 287 -3.28 -2.16 25.02
C SER A 287 -4.72 -1.67 25.10
N LEU A 288 -5.16 -0.76 24.23
CA LEU A 288 -6.56 -0.30 24.21
C LEU A 288 -7.51 -1.47 23.93
N LEU A 289 -7.21 -2.27 22.91
CA LEU A 289 -8.05 -3.39 22.49
C LEU A 289 -8.06 -4.53 23.52
N GLU A 290 -6.93 -4.86 24.14
CA GLU A 290 -6.87 -5.83 25.25
C GLU A 290 -7.73 -5.41 26.45
N ASN A 291 -7.93 -4.11 26.65
CA ASN A 291 -8.78 -3.54 27.69
C ASN A 291 -10.22 -3.25 27.22
N GLY A 292 -10.63 -3.71 26.03
CA GLY A 292 -11.96 -3.49 25.47
C GLY A 292 -12.28 -2.02 25.16
N LYS A 293 -11.25 -1.20 24.92
CA LYS A 293 -11.38 0.22 24.57
C LYS A 293 -11.20 0.42 23.06
N SER A 294 -11.80 1.49 22.55
CA SER A 294 -11.66 1.90 21.15
C SER A 294 -10.21 2.31 20.82
N PRO A 295 -9.65 1.87 19.68
CA PRO A 295 -8.32 2.28 19.20
C PRO A 295 -8.34 3.62 18.44
N ILE A 296 -9.51 4.25 18.28
CA ILE A 296 -9.67 5.51 17.55
C ILE A 296 -8.95 6.65 18.29
N GLU A 297 -8.10 7.36 17.57
CA GLU A 297 -7.35 8.53 18.05
C GLU A 297 -8.08 9.83 17.72
N ASN A 298 -8.35 10.06 16.43
CA ASN A 298 -9.03 11.26 15.96
C ASN A 298 -10.32 10.92 15.24
N TYR A 299 -11.18 11.91 15.19
CA TYR A 299 -12.49 11.84 14.60
C TYR A 299 -12.90 13.23 14.11
N ASP A 300 -13.34 13.32 12.85
CA ASP A 300 -13.74 14.55 12.20
C ASP A 300 -15.09 14.37 11.49
N ASP A 301 -16.05 15.25 11.77
CA ASP A 301 -17.28 15.35 10.97
C ASP A 301 -16.98 16.12 9.68
N ILE A 302 -17.37 15.55 8.53
CA ILE A 302 -17.19 16.22 7.24
C ILE A 302 -18.29 17.27 7.05
N THR A 303 -17.85 18.53 6.97
CA THR A 303 -18.70 19.67 6.65
C THR A 303 -19.18 19.63 5.20
N GLU A 304 -20.32 20.26 4.91
CA GLU A 304 -20.83 20.39 3.53
C GLU A 304 -19.84 21.08 2.59
N ILE A 305 -19.02 22.02 3.10
CA ILE A 305 -17.96 22.67 2.34
C ILE A 305 -16.85 21.67 1.97
N GLN A 306 -16.45 20.81 2.90
CA GLN A 306 -15.46 19.77 2.61
C GLN A 306 -15.99 18.77 1.58
N LYS A 307 -17.26 18.35 1.69
CA LYS A 307 -17.90 17.49 0.67
C LYS A 307 -17.90 18.16 -0.72
N PHE A 308 -18.22 19.45 -0.78
CA PHE A 308 -18.21 20.19 -2.04
C PHE A 308 -16.81 20.27 -2.66
N ASN A 309 -15.79 20.59 -1.86
CA ASN A 309 -14.40 20.69 -2.34
C ASN A 309 -13.83 19.34 -2.81
N GLU A 310 -14.34 18.23 -2.29
CA GLU A 310 -13.94 16.87 -2.69
C GLU A 310 -14.57 16.44 -4.02
N LEU A 311 -15.72 17.00 -4.40
CA LEU A 311 -16.37 16.73 -5.70
C LEU A 311 -15.73 17.47 -6.88
N THR A 312 -14.84 18.43 -6.61
CA THR A 312 -14.19 19.28 -7.62
C THR A 312 -12.74 18.89 -7.89
N ARG A 313 -12.30 17.72 -7.42
CA ARG A 313 -10.95 17.18 -7.65
C ARG A 313 -10.91 16.26 -8.86
#